data_AF-A0A561DEM5-F1
#
_entry.id   AF-A0A561DEM5-F1
#
_cell.length_a   1.000
_cell.length_b   1.000
_cell.length_c   1.000
_cell.angle_alpha   90.00
_cell.angle_beta   90.00
_cell.angle_gamma   90.00
#
_symmetry.space_group_name_H-M   'P 1'
#
loop_
_entity.id
_entity.type
_entity.pdbx_description
1 polymer ?
#
loop_
_entity_poly.entity_id
_entity_poly.type
_entity_poly.pdbx_seq_one_letter_code
_entity_poly.pdbx_strand_id
1 'polypeptide(L)'
;MAVVKSVKIDGENIHVFKSAIYVFAASSGFTLELDLIVSEVVVKKYKKEDNLIIEIELEDGRVLHSIMHVKVLAGGLPQLNLFSELDDPGDYYFLEQVNENDPWFLNIEEGITLEEIRKVEMPDEDIQFKLKLPIDQVEWLKNQKKTQLNELFKEFIYNHWKKIDE
;
A
#
# COMPACT_ATOMS: atom_id res chain seq x y z
N MET A 1 -11.37 -19.46 -0.80
CA MET A 1 -10.99 -18.21 -1.47
C MET A 1 -9.96 -18.46 -2.55
N ALA A 2 -10.08 -17.75 -3.67
CA ALA A 2 -9.00 -17.64 -4.64
C ALA A 2 -7.80 -16.95 -3.97
N VAL A 3 -6.61 -17.50 -4.18
CA VAL A 3 -5.36 -16.95 -3.65
C VAL A 3 -4.71 -16.14 -4.75
N VAL A 4 -4.44 -14.86 -4.48
CA VAL A 4 -3.71 -13.99 -5.39
C VAL A 4 -2.23 -14.31 -5.28
N LYS A 5 -1.60 -14.59 -6.42
CA LYS A 5 -0.18 -14.89 -6.54
C LYS A 5 0.63 -13.62 -6.82
N SER A 6 0.16 -12.77 -7.72
CA SER A 6 0.82 -11.50 -8.04
C SER A 6 -0.18 -10.45 -8.50
N VAL A 7 0.17 -9.18 -8.31
CA VAL A 7 -0.62 -8.03 -8.77
C VAL A 7 0.30 -7.05 -9.48
N LYS A 8 -0.14 -6.58 -10.65
CA LYS A 8 0.45 -5.40 -11.30
C LYS A 8 -0.55 -4.26 -11.33
N ILE A 9 -0.02 -3.06 -11.09
CA ILE A 9 -0.75 -1.81 -11.20
C ILE A 9 -0.07 -0.99 -12.30
N ASP A 10 -0.81 -0.66 -13.35
CA ASP A 10 -0.32 0.06 -14.54
C ASP A 10 0.92 -0.59 -15.17
N GLY A 11 0.97 -1.93 -15.14
CA GLY A 11 2.08 -2.72 -15.67
C GLY A 11 3.28 -2.88 -14.73
N GLU A 12 3.27 -2.27 -13.56
CA GLU A 12 4.32 -2.40 -12.54
C GLU A 12 3.95 -3.47 -11.50
N ASN A 13 4.88 -4.38 -11.19
CA ASN A 13 4.70 -5.32 -10.08
C ASN A 13 4.77 -4.57 -8.74
N ILE A 14 3.82 -4.84 -7.86
CA ILE A 14 3.84 -4.36 -6.48
C ILE A 14 4.09 -5.52 -5.51
N HIS A 15 4.73 -5.22 -4.38
CA HIS A 15 4.82 -6.20 -3.29
C HIS A 15 3.50 -6.21 -2.52
N VAL A 16 2.85 -7.37 -2.51
CA VAL A 16 1.60 -7.61 -1.79
C VAL A 16 1.91 -8.48 -0.58
N PHE A 17 1.62 -7.96 0.61
CA PHE A 17 1.82 -8.71 1.84
C PHE A 17 0.66 -9.67 2.10
N LYS A 18 -0.57 -9.19 1.84
CA LYS A 18 -1.81 -9.95 1.90
C LYS A 18 -2.82 -9.38 0.92
N SER A 19 -3.77 -10.22 0.52
CA SER A 19 -4.78 -9.85 -0.45
C SER A 19 -6.05 -10.64 -0.25
N ALA A 20 -7.18 -10.04 -0.60
CA ALA A 20 -8.45 -10.73 -0.80
C ALA A 20 -9.06 -10.27 -2.12
N ILE A 21 -9.55 -11.21 -2.91
CA ILE A 21 -10.31 -10.94 -4.13
C ILE A 21 -11.64 -11.69 -4.04
N TYR A 22 -12.74 -10.98 -4.26
CA TYR A 22 -14.09 -11.51 -4.10
C TYR A 22 -15.11 -10.72 -4.91
N VAL A 23 -16.28 -11.31 -5.09
CA VAL A 23 -17.45 -10.62 -5.68
C VAL A 23 -18.33 -10.14 -4.54
N PHE A 24 -18.54 -8.84 -4.45
CA PHE A 24 -19.46 -8.25 -3.48
C PHE A 24 -20.84 -8.05 -4.11
N ALA A 25 -21.86 -8.59 -3.47
CA ALA A 25 -23.26 -8.48 -3.86
C ALA A 25 -23.95 -7.43 -2.99
N ALA A 26 -24.24 -6.28 -3.59
CA ALA A 26 -25.04 -5.21 -2.99
C ALA A 26 -26.48 -5.26 -3.52
N SER A 27 -27.38 -4.56 -2.83
CA SER A 27 -28.76 -4.36 -3.35
C SER A 27 -28.82 -3.66 -4.72
N SER A 28 -27.77 -2.90 -5.08
CA SER A 28 -27.66 -2.14 -6.32
C SER A 28 -26.96 -2.87 -7.48
N GLY A 29 -26.33 -4.02 -7.23
CA GLY A 29 -25.56 -4.74 -8.25
C GLY A 29 -24.39 -5.55 -7.65
N PHE A 30 -23.48 -5.98 -8.52
CA PHE A 30 -22.30 -6.75 -8.14
C PHE A 30 -21.03 -5.92 -8.40
N THR A 31 -20.05 -6.01 -7.51
CA THR A 31 -18.71 -5.45 -7.71
C THR A 31 -17.65 -6.53 -7.56
N LEU A 32 -16.60 -6.45 -8.37
CA LEU A 32 -15.35 -7.16 -8.13
C LEU A 32 -14.54 -6.30 -7.16
N GLU A 33 -14.22 -6.85 -5.99
CA GLU A 33 -13.41 -6.17 -4.97
C GLU A 33 -12.05 -6.86 -4.88
N LEU A 34 -11.00 -6.04 -4.77
CA LEU A 34 -9.63 -6.46 -4.51
C LEU A 34 -9.05 -5.60 -3.39
N ASP A 35 -8.86 -6.22 -2.24
CA ASP A 35 -8.21 -5.59 -1.10
C ASP A 35 -6.76 -6.06 -1.00
N LEU A 36 -5.83 -5.12 -0.85
CA LEU A 36 -4.39 -5.40 -0.80
C LEU A 36 -3.75 -4.73 0.41
N ILE A 37 -3.04 -5.50 1.24
CA ILE A 37 -2.06 -4.96 2.18
C ILE A 37 -0.74 -4.76 1.42
N VAL A 38 -0.29 -3.51 1.36
CA VAL A 38 0.88 -3.07 0.59
C VAL A 38 1.75 -2.16 1.46
N SER A 39 2.82 -1.59 0.92
CA SER A 39 3.65 -0.62 1.65
C SER A 39 3.01 0.77 1.70
N GLU A 40 3.42 1.60 2.67
CA GLU A 40 3.06 3.01 2.66
C GLU A 40 3.48 3.74 1.37
N VAL A 41 4.57 3.31 0.73
CA VAL A 41 5.05 3.90 -0.52
C VAL A 41 4.06 3.62 -1.66
N VAL A 42 3.60 2.38 -1.80
CA VAL A 42 2.58 1.97 -2.79
C VAL A 42 1.28 2.72 -2.55
N VAL A 43 0.80 2.80 -1.29
CA VAL A 43 -0.41 3.58 -0.95
C VAL A 43 -0.22 5.04 -1.35
N LYS A 44 0.91 5.68 -1.01
CA LYS A 44 1.16 7.09 -1.38
C LYS A 44 1.17 7.30 -2.88
N LYS A 45 1.67 6.34 -3.66
CA LYS A 45 1.73 6.40 -5.12
C LYS A 45 0.33 6.36 -5.74
N TYR A 46 -0.53 5.43 -5.32
CA TYR A 46 -1.77 5.14 -6.04
C TYR A 46 -3.05 5.68 -5.39
N LYS A 47 -3.05 6.04 -4.10
CA LYS A 47 -4.27 6.48 -3.39
C LYS A 47 -4.96 7.73 -3.94
N LYS A 48 -4.28 8.49 -4.82
CA LYS A 48 -4.79 9.73 -5.42
C LYS A 48 -5.33 9.53 -6.83
N GLU A 49 -5.12 8.34 -7.39
CA GLU A 49 -5.61 8.00 -8.72
C GLU A 49 -7.07 7.57 -8.62
N ASP A 50 -7.89 7.98 -9.58
CA ASP A 50 -9.31 7.61 -9.62
C ASP A 50 -9.49 6.17 -10.14
N ASN A 51 -8.67 5.78 -11.11
CA ASN A 51 -8.75 4.50 -11.82
C ASN A 51 -7.35 3.94 -12.03
N LEU A 52 -7.20 2.63 -11.92
CA LEU A 52 -5.95 1.91 -12.14
C LEU A 52 -6.18 0.71 -13.06
N ILE A 53 -5.21 0.42 -13.92
CA ILE A 53 -5.21 -0.82 -14.71
C ILE A 53 -4.59 -1.92 -13.86
N ILE A 54 -5.39 -2.89 -13.46
CA ILE A 54 -5.00 -3.97 -12.57
C ILE A 54 -4.88 -5.28 -13.35
N GLU A 55 -3.75 -5.96 -13.17
CA GLU A 55 -3.55 -7.34 -13.61
C GLU A 55 -3.34 -8.21 -12.37
N ILE A 56 -4.18 -9.24 -12.21
CA ILE A 56 -4.18 -10.13 -11.06
C ILE A 56 -3.87 -11.54 -11.56
N GLU A 57 -2.78 -12.12 -11.10
CA GLU A 57 -2.48 -13.55 -11.32
C GLU A 57 -2.92 -14.32 -10.08
N LEU A 58 -3.75 -15.35 -10.26
CA LEU A 58 -4.17 -16.26 -9.20
C LEU A 58 -3.23 -17.47 -9.12
N GLU A 59 -3.18 -18.13 -7.97
CA GLU A 59 -2.35 -19.34 -7.80
C GLU A 59 -2.74 -20.50 -8.73
N ASP A 60 -4.00 -20.55 -9.18
CA ASP A 60 -4.48 -21.53 -10.15
C ASP A 60 -4.08 -21.21 -11.60
N GLY A 61 -3.34 -20.11 -11.81
CA GLY A 61 -2.80 -19.69 -13.10
C GLY A 61 -3.76 -18.81 -13.91
N ARG A 62 -4.96 -18.51 -13.42
CA ARG A 62 -5.85 -17.53 -14.06
C ARG A 62 -5.26 -16.13 -13.95
N VAL A 63 -5.46 -15.35 -15.01
CA VAL A 63 -5.07 -13.93 -15.03
C VAL A 63 -6.32 -13.09 -15.29
N LEU A 64 -6.54 -12.09 -14.45
CA LEU A 64 -7.62 -11.13 -14.55
C LEU A 64 -7.05 -9.78 -14.94
N HIS A 65 -7.72 -9.10 -15.87
CA HIS A 65 -7.42 -7.73 -16.23
C HIS A 65 -8.67 -6.90 -16.00
N SER A 66 -8.54 -5.83 -15.21
CA SER A 66 -9.67 -4.95 -14.91
C SER A 66 -9.20 -3.53 -14.72
N ILE A 67 -10.07 -2.58 -15.08
CA ILE A 67 -9.91 -1.17 -14.68
C ILE A 67 -10.69 -1.03 -13.39
N MET A 68 -10.00 -0.73 -12.30
CA MET A 68 -10.59 -0.67 -10.95
C MET A 68 -10.47 0.73 -10.36
N HIS A 69 -11.51 1.14 -9.65
CA HIS A 69 -11.57 2.38 -8.90
C HIS A 69 -10.87 2.23 -7.55
N VAL A 70 -10.16 3.27 -7.12
CA VAL A 70 -9.48 3.29 -5.81
C VAL A 70 -10.43 3.78 -4.73
N LYS A 71 -10.60 2.98 -3.68
CA LYS A 71 -11.33 3.35 -2.46
C LYS A 71 -10.34 3.57 -1.33
N VAL A 72 -10.36 4.77 -0.74
CA VAL A 72 -9.50 5.10 0.40
C VAL A 72 -10.25 4.81 1.70
N LEU A 73 -9.84 3.75 2.40
CA LEU A 73 -10.29 3.49 3.76
C LEU A 73 -9.34 4.18 4.76
N ALA A 74 -9.90 4.81 5.78
CA ALA A 74 -9.13 5.50 6.82
C ALA A 74 -8.88 4.58 8.02
N GLY A 75 -7.63 4.50 8.47
CA GLY A 75 -7.20 3.67 9.59
C GLY A 75 -6.70 2.28 9.16
N GLY A 76 -6.02 1.60 10.08
CA GLY A 76 -5.46 0.26 9.84
C GLY A 76 -4.05 0.25 9.23
N LEU A 77 -3.67 -0.90 8.68
CA LEU A 77 -2.43 -1.08 7.93
C LEU A 77 -2.50 -0.37 6.57
N PRO A 78 -1.35 -0.11 5.92
CA PRO A 78 -1.34 0.48 4.58
C PRO A 78 -2.01 -0.47 3.58
N GLN A 79 -3.13 -0.03 3.01
CA GLN A 79 -3.94 -0.83 2.12
C GLN A 79 -4.42 -0.07 0.88
N LEU A 80 -4.66 -0.82 -0.20
CA LEU A 80 -5.38 -0.37 -1.39
C LEU A 80 -6.62 -1.24 -1.52
N ASN A 81 -7.79 -0.60 -1.48
CA ASN A 81 -9.07 -1.24 -1.76
C ASN A 81 -9.49 -0.81 -3.16
N LEU A 82 -9.69 -1.78 -4.04
CA LEU A 82 -9.95 -1.57 -5.45
C LEU A 82 -11.28 -2.22 -5.80
N PHE A 83 -12.12 -1.55 -6.58
CA PHE A 83 -13.39 -2.14 -6.99
C PHE A 83 -13.75 -1.83 -8.45
N SER A 84 -14.53 -2.70 -9.08
CA SER A 84 -15.08 -2.49 -10.41
C SER A 84 -16.49 -3.06 -10.48
N GLU A 85 -17.41 -2.35 -11.15
CA GLU A 85 -18.77 -2.83 -11.34
C GLU A 85 -18.78 -4.04 -12.29
N LEU A 86 -19.62 -5.03 -11.98
CA LEU A 86 -19.77 -6.25 -12.77
C LEU A 86 -21.14 -6.30 -13.43
N ASP A 87 -21.15 -6.59 -14.74
CA ASP A 87 -22.37 -6.85 -15.50
C ASP A 87 -22.96 -8.23 -15.20
N ASP A 88 -22.10 -9.27 -15.12
CA ASP A 88 -22.48 -10.63 -14.76
C ASP A 88 -21.52 -11.22 -13.72
N PRO A 89 -21.96 -11.53 -12.48
CA PRO A 89 -21.12 -12.18 -11.49
C PRO A 89 -20.70 -13.61 -11.89
N GLY A 90 -21.40 -14.24 -12.84
CA GLY A 90 -21.10 -15.57 -13.37
C GLY A 90 -19.73 -15.67 -14.05
N ASP A 91 -19.21 -14.56 -14.60
CA ASP A 91 -17.87 -14.49 -15.18
C ASP A 91 -16.77 -14.75 -14.13
N TYR A 92 -17.10 -14.56 -12.86
CA TYR A 92 -16.21 -14.69 -11.71
C TYR A 92 -16.61 -15.84 -10.79
N TYR A 93 -17.24 -16.91 -11.32
CA TYR A 93 -17.72 -18.08 -10.55
C TYR A 93 -16.66 -18.77 -9.66
N PHE A 94 -15.37 -18.54 -9.91
CA PHE A 94 -14.24 -19.08 -9.15
C PHE A 94 -13.86 -18.20 -7.95
N LEU A 95 -14.46 -17.02 -7.82
CA LEU A 95 -14.33 -16.14 -6.68
C LEU A 95 -15.45 -16.40 -5.67
N GLU A 96 -15.15 -16.08 -4.42
CA GLU A 96 -16.16 -16.12 -3.36
C GLU A 96 -17.10 -14.92 -3.52
N GLN A 97 -18.41 -15.19 -3.43
CA GLN A 97 -19.42 -14.15 -3.44
C GLN A 97 -19.86 -13.86 -2.01
N VAL A 98 -19.77 -12.60 -1.60
CA VAL A 98 -20.11 -12.12 -0.25
C VAL A 98 -21.11 -10.96 -0.32
N ASN A 99 -21.82 -10.69 0.77
CA ASN A 99 -22.77 -9.58 0.88
C ASN A 99 -22.68 -8.88 2.25
N GLU A 100 -23.41 -7.77 2.40
CA GLU A 100 -23.41 -6.89 3.57
C GLU A 100 -23.78 -7.60 4.90
N ASN A 101 -24.53 -8.71 4.83
CA ASN A 101 -24.99 -9.47 6.00
C ASN A 101 -24.06 -10.62 6.36
N ASP A 102 -23.01 -10.88 5.55
CA ASP A 102 -22.11 -11.97 5.85
C ASP A 102 -21.21 -11.58 7.04
N PRO A 103 -21.19 -12.39 8.12
CA PRO A 103 -20.39 -12.11 9.32
C PRO A 103 -18.88 -12.18 9.07
N TRP A 104 -18.49 -12.60 7.86
CA TRP A 104 -17.12 -12.78 7.43
C TRP A 104 -16.63 -11.53 6.70
N PHE A 105 -16.34 -10.48 7.46
CA PHE A 105 -15.45 -9.46 6.92
C PHE A 105 -14.02 -10.00 7.03
N LEU A 106 -13.38 -10.25 5.87
CA LEU A 106 -12.00 -10.70 5.82
C LEU A 106 -11.11 -9.67 6.49
N ASN A 107 -10.65 -9.97 7.72
CA ASN A 107 -9.62 -9.17 8.34
C ASN A 107 -8.27 -9.53 7.70
N ILE A 108 -8.01 -8.97 6.52
CA ILE A 108 -6.76 -9.17 5.78
C ILE A 108 -5.53 -8.63 6.53
N GLU A 109 -5.71 -7.85 7.60
CA GLU A 109 -4.61 -7.37 8.44
C GLU A 109 -4.12 -8.42 9.44
N GLU A 110 -4.91 -9.47 9.72
CA GLU A 110 -4.58 -10.44 10.78
C GLU A 110 -3.20 -11.06 10.56
N GLY A 111 -2.33 -11.00 11.57
CA GLY A 111 -0.99 -11.61 11.48
C GLY A 111 0.02 -10.84 10.63
N ILE A 112 -0.25 -9.58 10.27
CA ILE A 112 0.74 -8.66 9.70
C ILE A 112 0.92 -7.46 10.62
N THR A 113 2.16 -7.02 10.76
CA THR A 113 2.52 -5.83 11.52
C THR A 113 3.09 -4.73 10.62
N LEU A 114 2.93 -3.48 11.06
CA LEU A 114 3.49 -2.33 10.34
C LEU A 114 5.03 -2.38 10.29
N GLU A 115 5.65 -2.93 11.34
CA GLU A 115 7.09 -3.14 11.41
C GLU A 115 7.59 -4.12 10.34
N GLU A 116 6.83 -5.17 10.04
CA GLU A 116 7.17 -6.11 8.96
C GLU A 116 7.07 -5.47 7.58
N ILE A 117 6.06 -4.64 7.36
CA ILE A 117 5.90 -3.88 6.12
C ILE A 117 7.11 -2.97 5.89
N ARG A 118 7.50 -2.21 6.92
CA ARG A 118 8.63 -1.26 6.86
C ARG A 118 10.01 -1.91 6.75
N LYS A 119 10.14 -3.21 7.04
CA LYS A 119 11.38 -3.97 6.76
C LYS A 119 11.58 -4.21 5.26
N VAL A 120 10.49 -4.35 4.51
CA VAL A 120 10.54 -4.54 3.05
C VAL A 120 10.69 -3.18 2.37
N GLU A 121 9.89 -2.20 2.78
CA GLU A 121 9.92 -0.87 2.17
C GLU A 121 9.64 0.22 3.22
N MET A 122 10.69 0.96 3.60
CA MET A 122 10.58 2.08 4.54
C MET A 122 10.16 3.35 3.79
N PRO A 123 9.04 4.00 4.13
CA PRO A 123 8.68 5.28 3.53
C PRO A 123 9.59 6.40 4.04
N ASP A 124 10.07 7.25 3.12
CA ASP A 124 10.64 8.54 3.49
C ASP A 124 9.50 9.56 3.77
N GLU A 125 9.70 10.41 4.76
CA GLU A 125 8.83 11.54 5.10
C GLU A 125 9.64 12.82 5.26
N ASP A 126 9.13 13.91 4.69
CA ASP A 126 9.73 15.23 4.88
C ASP A 126 9.31 15.79 6.24
N ILE A 127 10.30 16.19 7.06
CA ILE A 127 10.07 16.93 8.31
C ILE A 127 10.71 18.32 8.22
N GLN A 128 10.07 19.30 8.87
CA GLN A 128 10.63 20.65 9.02
C GLN A 128 10.96 20.91 10.48
N PHE A 129 12.20 21.29 10.77
CA PHE A 129 12.64 21.69 12.10
C PHE A 129 13.50 22.95 12.04
N LYS A 130 13.46 23.76 13.10
CA LYS A 130 14.22 25.01 13.21
C LYS A 130 15.39 24.82 14.18
N LEU A 131 16.60 25.03 13.70
CA LEU A 131 17.83 24.94 14.50
C LEU A 131 18.41 26.32 14.79
N LYS A 132 19.06 26.46 15.95
CA LYS A 132 19.91 27.60 16.28
C LYS A 132 21.36 27.11 16.33
N LEU A 133 22.16 27.51 15.35
CA LEU A 133 23.54 27.05 15.17
C LEU A 133 24.53 28.23 15.13
N PRO A 134 25.82 28.00 15.44
CA PRO A 134 26.91 28.92 15.13
C PRO A 134 26.94 29.35 13.65
N ILE A 135 27.40 30.58 13.39
CA ILE A 135 27.33 31.22 12.05
C ILE A 135 28.11 30.44 10.98
N ASP A 136 29.29 29.93 11.34
CA ASP A 136 30.16 29.13 10.47
C ASP A 136 29.51 27.82 10.05
N GLN A 137 28.77 27.16 10.96
CA GLN A 137 28.00 25.96 10.64
C GLN A 137 26.83 26.27 9.71
N VAL A 138 26.14 27.40 9.92
CA VAL A 138 25.06 27.86 9.03
C VAL A 138 25.59 28.13 7.61
N GLU A 139 26.75 28.79 7.49
CA GLU A 139 27.39 29.05 6.21
C GLU A 139 27.80 27.76 5.50
N TRP A 140 28.39 26.81 6.23
CA TRP A 140 28.74 25.51 5.68
C TRP A 140 27.51 24.72 5.18
N LEU A 141 26.43 24.66 5.97
CA LEU A 141 25.19 23.96 5.63
C LEU A 141 24.53 24.54 4.36
N LYS A 142 24.52 25.87 4.21
CA LYS A 142 23.96 26.55 3.03
C LYS A 142 24.69 26.22 1.73
N ASN A 143 25.94 25.77 1.81
CA ASN A 143 26.76 25.41 0.66
C ASN A 143 26.67 23.92 0.27
N GLN A 144 25.94 23.10 1.03
CA GLN A 144 25.78 21.67 0.74
C GLN A 144 24.56 21.37 -0.16
N LYS A 145 24.62 20.27 -0.90
CA LYS A 145 23.45 19.79 -1.66
C LYS A 145 22.41 19.17 -0.71
N LYS A 146 21.12 19.37 -0.99
CA LYS A 146 20.01 18.79 -0.20
C LYS A 146 20.17 17.28 0.01
N THR A 147 20.55 16.53 -1.04
CA THR A 147 20.74 15.08 -0.96
C THR A 147 21.84 14.68 0.01
N GLN A 148 22.96 15.40 0.03
CA GLN A 148 24.07 15.14 0.96
C GLN A 148 23.69 15.47 2.39
N LEU A 149 22.94 16.56 2.61
CA LEU A 149 22.42 16.90 3.93
C LEU A 149 21.44 15.83 4.44
N ASN A 150 20.55 15.35 3.58
CA ASN A 150 19.62 14.28 3.94
C ASN A 150 20.37 13.02 4.41
N GLU A 151 21.39 12.57 3.68
CA GLU A 151 22.20 11.42 4.08
C GLU A 151 22.97 11.67 5.38
N LEU A 152 23.59 12.85 5.52
CA LEU A 152 24.29 13.25 6.74
C LEU A 152 23.36 13.20 7.97
N PHE A 153 22.13 13.73 7.85
CA PHE A 153 21.15 13.69 8.94
C PHE A 153 20.64 12.27 9.20
N LYS A 154 20.39 11.46 8.15
CA LYS A 154 20.02 10.05 8.31
C LYS A 154 21.07 9.30 9.12
N GLU A 155 22.34 9.37 8.72
CA GLU A 155 23.46 8.74 9.43
C GLU A 155 23.59 9.26 10.87
N PHE A 156 23.53 10.58 11.05
CA PHE A 156 23.63 11.21 12.37
C PHE A 156 22.54 10.71 13.34
N ILE A 157 21.30 10.65 12.88
CA ILE A 157 20.14 10.19 13.66
C ILE A 157 20.31 8.72 14.01
N TYR A 158 20.64 7.85 13.05
CA TYR A 158 20.87 6.42 13.32
C TYR A 158 21.98 6.20 14.34
N ASN A 159 23.09 6.93 14.22
CA ASN A 159 24.24 6.80 15.11
C ASN A 159 23.94 7.33 16.53
N HIS A 160 23.16 8.40 16.66
CA HIS A 160 22.77 8.93 17.98
C HIS A 160 21.70 8.07 18.64
N TRP A 161 20.69 7.65 17.89
CA TRP A 161 19.60 6.83 18.41
C TRP A 161 20.14 5.49 18.93
N LYS A 162 20.97 4.79 18.16
CA LYS A 162 21.58 3.52 18.60
C LYS A 162 22.40 3.64 19.89
N LYS A 163 23.07 4.77 20.11
CA LYS A 163 23.86 5.01 21.33
C LYS A 163 23.03 5.32 22.57
N ILE A 164 21.78 5.72 22.40
CA ILE A 164 20.86 6.00 23.51
C ILE A 164 20.17 4.71 23.98
N ASP A 165 20.05 3.72 23.09
CA ASP A 165 19.45 2.41 23.37
C ASP A 165 20.46 1.38 23.95
N GLU A 166 21.75 1.75 24.08
CA GLU A 166 22.82 0.99 24.78
C GLU A 166 23.06 1.51 26.20
#